data_AF-A0A7V9J039-F1
#
_entry.id   AF-A0A7V9J039-F1
#
_cell.length_a   1.000
_cell.length_b   1.000
_cell.length_c   1.000
_cell.angle_alpha   90.00
_cell.angle_beta   90.00
_cell.angle_gamma   90.00
#
_symmetry.space_group_name_H-M   'P 1'
#
loop_
_entity.id
_entity.type
_entity.pdbx_description
1 polymer ?
#
loop_
_entity_poly.entity_id
_entity_poly.type
_entity_poly.pdbx_seq_one_letter_code
_entity_poly.pdbx_strand_id
1 'polypeptide(L)'
;MKSARPASFEPWWFARHDFVASFVAGVIVLGIIGTLDPSSFGAPESSPFANGWPSYVLAGLVAVAAVYPATRLQRIRRTVVRVAEPWFRPLTENPAFEGAATALASCPAPLRTRFSLAWVWAPLALVVLAATSAFSAAYFFVDAVLAGGLIGWAHPLYALGFVTVSVVLFRVAATRLSTWRLAASVSREVAEGY
;
A
#
# COMPACT_ATOMS: atom_id res chain seq x y z
N MET A 1 -31.67 1.79 -13.94
CA MET A 1 -30.46 2.48 -13.43
C MET A 1 -29.23 1.62 -13.69
N LYS A 2 -28.49 1.88 -14.77
CA LYS A 2 -27.36 1.05 -15.23
C LYS A 2 -26.19 1.91 -15.77
N SER A 3 -26.10 3.17 -15.36
CA SER A 3 -25.27 4.20 -16.03
C SER A 3 -24.08 4.72 -15.21
N ALA A 4 -23.55 3.95 -14.24
CA ALA A 4 -22.33 4.35 -13.52
C ALA A 4 -21.53 3.16 -12.96
N ARG A 5 -21.56 1.98 -13.60
CA ARG A 5 -20.54 0.98 -13.28
C ARG A 5 -19.24 1.42 -13.96
N PRO A 6 -18.16 1.72 -13.22
CA PRO A 6 -16.87 1.95 -13.86
C PRO A 6 -16.53 0.74 -14.74
N ALA A 7 -15.86 0.99 -15.87
CA ALA A 7 -15.32 -0.06 -16.74
C ALA A 7 -14.72 -1.16 -15.87
N SER A 8 -15.14 -2.41 -16.10
CA SER A 8 -14.89 -3.59 -15.26
C SER A 8 -13.62 -3.47 -14.43
N PHE A 9 -13.77 -3.01 -13.18
CA PHE A 9 -12.65 -2.87 -12.27
C PHE A 9 -12.25 -4.28 -11.85
N GLU A 10 -11.14 -4.79 -12.36
CA GLU A 10 -10.61 -6.11 -12.02
C GLU A 10 -9.85 -6.03 -10.70
N PRO A 11 -10.39 -6.57 -9.58
CA PRO A 11 -9.77 -6.44 -8.27
C PRO A 11 -8.39 -7.12 -8.21
N TRP A 12 -8.16 -8.08 -9.11
CA TRP A 12 -6.92 -8.84 -9.19
C TRP A 12 -5.79 -8.10 -9.87
N TRP A 13 -6.12 -7.34 -10.92
CA TRP A 13 -5.17 -6.45 -11.55
C TRP A 13 -4.74 -5.33 -10.58
N PHE A 14 -5.69 -4.75 -9.85
CA PHE A 14 -5.43 -3.79 -8.78
C PHE A 14 -4.49 -4.38 -7.72
N ALA A 15 -4.85 -5.53 -7.16
CA ALA A 15 -4.06 -6.17 -6.10
C ALA A 15 -2.62 -6.47 -6.52
N ARG A 16 -2.42 -6.98 -7.75
CA ARG A 16 -1.09 -7.23 -8.28
C ARG A 16 -0.29 -5.94 -8.45
N HIS A 17 -0.91 -4.91 -9.02
CA HIS A 17 -0.23 -3.64 -9.27
C HIS A 17 0.21 -2.96 -7.97
N ASP A 18 -0.66 -2.92 -6.97
CA ASP A 18 -0.35 -2.29 -5.68
C ASP A 18 0.60 -3.14 -4.83
N PHE A 19 0.50 -4.47 -4.88
CA PHE A 19 1.53 -5.35 -4.31
C PHE A 19 2.91 -5.04 -4.91
N VAL A 20 3.03 -4.99 -6.25
CA VAL A 20 4.31 -4.70 -6.92
C VAL A 20 4.82 -3.32 -6.51
N ALA A 21 3.96 -2.30 -6.46
CA ALA A 21 4.36 -0.96 -6.04
C ALA A 21 4.88 -0.94 -4.59
N SER A 22 4.16 -1.58 -3.65
CA SER A 22 4.58 -1.67 -2.25
C SER A 22 5.82 -2.54 -2.05
N PHE A 23 5.94 -3.65 -2.77
CA PHE A 23 7.12 -4.51 -2.73
C PHE A 23 8.35 -3.78 -3.26
N VAL A 24 8.25 -3.11 -4.42
CA VAL A 24 9.35 -2.30 -4.99
C VAL A 24 9.74 -1.16 -4.04
N ALA A 25 8.76 -0.47 -3.44
CA ALA A 25 9.05 0.54 -2.43
C ALA A 25 9.78 -0.06 -1.22
N GLY A 26 9.34 -1.23 -0.73
CA GLY A 26 9.98 -1.96 0.34
C GLY A 26 11.42 -2.36 0.00
N VAL A 27 11.65 -2.87 -1.20
CA VAL A 27 12.98 -3.21 -1.71
C VAL A 27 13.91 -2.00 -1.76
N ILE A 28 13.43 -0.84 -2.22
CA ILE A 28 14.22 0.40 -2.23
C ILE A 28 14.58 0.81 -0.81
N VAL A 29 13.59 0.91 0.07
CA VAL A 29 13.79 1.38 1.45
C VAL A 29 14.69 0.43 2.23
N LEU A 30 14.36 -0.87 2.24
CA LEU A 30 15.12 -1.88 2.97
C LEU A 30 16.47 -2.14 2.32
N GLY A 31 16.59 -1.99 1.00
CA GLY A 31 17.88 -2.06 0.32
C GLY A 31 18.79 -0.91 0.70
N ILE A 32 18.28 0.33 0.77
CA ILE A 32 19.04 1.48 1.29
C ILE A 32 19.45 1.23 2.75
N ILE A 33 18.52 0.80 3.61
CA ILE A 33 18.84 0.49 5.01
C ILE A 33 19.89 -0.60 5.09
N GLY A 34 19.74 -1.70 4.34
CA GLY A 34 20.72 -2.79 4.30
C GLY A 34 22.09 -2.39 3.76
N THR A 35 22.17 -1.39 2.89
CA THR A 35 23.47 -0.83 2.48
C THR A 35 24.13 0.06 3.55
N LEU A 36 23.33 0.77 4.36
CA LEU A 36 23.83 1.71 5.37
C LEU A 36 24.10 1.02 6.72
N ASP A 37 23.29 0.03 7.07
CA ASP A 37 23.32 -0.69 8.35
C ASP A 37 23.03 -2.19 8.14
N PRO A 38 23.99 -2.94 7.59
CA PRO A 38 23.79 -4.34 7.23
C PRO A 38 23.69 -5.29 8.43
N SER A 39 24.09 -4.88 9.64
CA SER A 39 23.95 -5.66 10.88
C SER A 39 22.50 -5.81 11.34
N SER A 40 21.59 -4.95 10.86
CA SER A 40 20.14 -5.07 11.07
C SER A 40 19.51 -6.21 10.26
N PHE A 41 20.27 -6.85 9.37
CA PHE A 41 19.88 -8.00 8.56
C PHE A 41 20.74 -9.21 8.95
N GLY A 42 20.32 -10.43 8.60
CA GLY A 42 20.95 -11.69 9.00
C GLY A 42 22.35 -11.94 8.42
N ALA A 43 23.10 -10.88 8.08
CA ALA A 43 24.45 -10.96 7.59
C ALA A 43 25.37 -11.56 8.68
N PRO A 44 26.24 -12.53 8.31
CA PRO A 44 27.20 -13.09 9.25
C PRO A 44 28.12 -11.97 9.79
N GLU A 45 28.48 -12.04 11.07
CA GLU A 45 29.30 -11.05 11.81
C GLU A 45 30.66 -10.71 11.16
N SER A 46 31.06 -11.44 10.12
CA SER A 46 32.15 -11.04 9.22
C SER A 46 31.69 -9.94 8.27
N SER A 47 32.09 -8.71 8.58
CA SER A 47 31.99 -7.49 7.75
C SER A 47 31.43 -7.73 6.33
N PRO A 48 30.22 -7.25 6.01
CA PRO A 48 29.64 -7.33 4.65
C PRO A 48 30.50 -6.64 3.59
N PHE A 49 31.50 -5.86 4.01
CA PHE A 49 32.51 -5.24 3.16
C PHE A 49 33.76 -6.09 2.91
N ALA A 50 33.92 -7.25 3.56
CA ALA A 50 35.06 -8.14 3.31
C ALA A 50 34.98 -8.85 1.95
N ASN A 51 33.76 -9.09 1.43
CA ASN A 51 33.53 -9.71 0.12
C ASN A 51 32.79 -8.80 -0.90
N GLY A 52 32.28 -7.63 -0.51
CA GLY A 52 31.85 -6.49 -1.35
C GLY A 52 30.69 -6.70 -2.35
N TRP A 53 30.55 -7.90 -2.92
CA TRP A 53 29.62 -8.22 -3.99
C TRP A 53 28.13 -8.17 -3.58
N PRO A 54 27.69 -8.57 -2.37
CA PRO A 54 26.28 -8.47 -1.99
C PRO A 54 25.81 -7.02 -1.94
N SER A 55 26.69 -6.11 -1.49
CA SER A 55 26.43 -4.67 -1.47
C SER A 55 26.30 -4.08 -2.89
N TYR A 56 27.14 -4.52 -3.84
CA TYR A 56 27.01 -4.10 -5.24
C TYR A 56 25.73 -4.64 -5.89
N VAL A 57 25.36 -5.89 -5.60
CA VAL A 57 24.09 -6.47 -6.07
C VAL A 57 22.91 -5.72 -5.49
N LEU A 58 22.93 -5.40 -4.19
CA LEU A 58 21.87 -4.64 -3.54
C LEU A 58 21.75 -3.22 -4.11
N ALA A 59 22.88 -2.53 -4.32
CA ALA A 59 22.90 -1.20 -4.93
C ALA A 59 22.35 -1.23 -6.38
N GLY A 60 22.73 -2.22 -7.18
CA GLY A 60 22.18 -2.43 -8.52
C GLY A 60 20.68 -2.71 -8.49
N LEU A 61 20.23 -3.50 -7.52
CA LEU A 61 18.82 -3.84 -7.35
C LEU A 61 17.99 -2.64 -6.91
N VAL A 62 18.49 -1.81 -6.00
CA VAL A 62 17.88 -0.52 -5.63
C VAL A 62 17.82 0.42 -6.84
N ALA A 63 18.90 0.52 -7.63
CA ALA A 63 18.93 1.35 -8.83
C ALA A 63 17.88 0.91 -9.87
N VAL A 64 17.76 -0.40 -10.13
CA VAL A 64 16.73 -0.96 -11.02
C VAL A 64 15.33 -0.74 -10.45
N ALA A 65 15.14 -0.96 -9.15
CA ALA A 65 13.86 -0.73 -8.48
C ALA A 65 13.43 0.75 -8.55
N ALA A 66 14.37 1.70 -8.47
CA ALA A 66 14.12 3.14 -8.56
C ALA A 66 13.65 3.61 -9.95
N VAL A 67 13.89 2.83 -11.01
CA VAL A 67 13.34 3.12 -12.36
C VAL A 67 11.81 3.06 -12.36
N TYR A 68 11.23 2.18 -11.54
CA TYR A 68 9.77 2.01 -11.45
C TYR A 68 9.06 3.30 -10.99
N PRO A 69 9.36 3.90 -9.82
CA PRO A 69 8.75 5.17 -9.43
C PRO A 69 9.14 6.32 -10.35
N ALA A 70 10.35 6.34 -10.92
CA ALA A 70 10.78 7.39 -11.84
C ALA A 70 9.90 7.44 -13.10
N THR A 71 9.59 6.29 -13.70
CA THR A 71 8.71 6.22 -14.89
C THR A 71 7.23 6.43 -14.59
N ARG A 72 6.82 6.40 -13.31
CA ARG A 72 5.42 6.49 -12.87
C ARG A 72 5.14 7.69 -11.97
N LEU A 73 6.08 8.64 -11.85
CA LEU A 73 6.02 9.75 -10.89
C LEU A 73 4.72 10.57 -10.98
N GLN A 74 4.26 10.87 -12.20
CA GLN A 74 3.00 11.60 -12.40
C GLN A 74 1.78 10.83 -11.87
N ARG A 75 1.77 9.50 -12.02
CA ARG A 75 0.69 8.66 -11.48
C ARG A 75 0.72 8.66 -9.96
N ILE A 76 1.89 8.49 -9.35
CA ILE A 76 2.08 8.53 -7.89
C ILE A 76 1.59 9.87 -7.34
N ARG A 77 2.04 10.99 -7.92
CA ARG A 77 1.62 12.33 -7.51
C ARG A 77 0.10 12.50 -7.59
N ARG A 78 -0.53 12.04 -8.69
CA ARG A 78 -2.00 12.08 -8.82
C ARG A 78 -2.69 11.22 -7.76
N THR A 79 -2.17 10.04 -7.46
CA THR A 79 -2.74 9.18 -6.41
C THR A 79 -2.65 9.84 -5.04
N VAL A 80 -1.50 10.42 -4.69
CA VAL A 80 -1.31 11.15 -3.41
C VAL A 80 -2.31 12.29 -3.30
N VAL A 81 -2.46 13.11 -4.34
CA VAL A 81 -3.46 14.17 -4.37
C VAL A 81 -4.86 13.61 -4.17
N ARG A 82 -5.25 12.54 -4.88
CA ARG A 82 -6.59 11.95 -4.76
C ARG A 82 -6.89 11.34 -3.38
N VAL A 83 -5.87 10.85 -2.68
CA VAL A 83 -5.99 10.32 -1.31
C VAL A 83 -6.10 11.45 -0.29
N ALA A 84 -5.37 12.54 -0.52
CA ALA A 84 -5.40 13.73 0.32
C ALA A 84 -6.69 14.56 0.12
N GLU A 85 -7.22 14.62 -1.09
CA GLU A 85 -8.32 15.49 -1.50
C GLU A 85 -9.57 15.48 -0.59
N PRO A 86 -10.07 14.32 -0.11
CA PRO A 86 -11.20 14.29 0.82
C PRO A 86 -10.98 15.08 2.11
N TRP A 87 -9.73 15.29 2.51
CA TRP A 87 -9.35 16.01 3.73
C TRP A 87 -9.10 17.51 3.50
N PHE A 88 -9.28 18.01 2.29
CA PHE A 88 -9.02 19.42 1.99
C PHE A 88 -10.17 20.09 1.26
N ARG A 89 -10.99 19.32 0.53
CA ARG A 89 -12.11 19.87 -0.23
C ARG A 89 -13.30 18.91 -0.24
N PRO A 90 -14.55 19.41 -0.09
CA PRO A 90 -15.73 18.58 -0.25
C PRO A 90 -15.91 18.17 -1.71
N LEU A 91 -16.34 16.92 -1.93
CA LEU A 91 -16.56 16.37 -3.28
C LEU A 91 -17.97 16.68 -3.80
N THR A 92 -18.39 17.94 -3.67
CA THR A 92 -19.73 18.43 -4.10
C THR A 92 -19.97 18.25 -5.59
N GLU A 93 -18.90 18.14 -6.39
CA GLU A 93 -18.98 17.84 -7.82
C GLU A 93 -19.55 16.42 -8.10
N ASN A 94 -19.54 15.52 -7.11
CA ASN A 94 -20.11 14.17 -7.27
C ASN A 94 -21.62 14.18 -7.03
N PRO A 95 -22.46 13.71 -7.97
CA PRO A 95 -23.92 13.76 -7.84
C PRO A 95 -24.46 12.94 -6.65
N ALA A 96 -23.68 11.99 -6.13
CA ALA A 96 -24.07 11.20 -4.96
C ALA A 96 -23.69 11.86 -3.62
N PHE A 97 -22.93 12.96 -3.62
CA PHE A 97 -22.36 13.56 -2.42
C PHE A 97 -23.44 14.14 -1.50
N GLU A 98 -24.24 15.09 -1.98
CA GLU A 98 -25.24 15.78 -1.16
C GLU A 98 -26.23 14.79 -0.53
N GLY A 99 -26.79 13.88 -1.34
CA GLY A 99 -27.72 12.87 -0.84
C GLY A 99 -27.10 11.95 0.22
N ALA A 100 -25.84 11.56 0.05
CA ALA A 100 -25.12 10.74 1.04
C ALA A 100 -24.80 11.52 2.32
N ALA A 101 -24.43 12.79 2.21
CA ALA A 101 -24.16 13.67 3.34
C ALA A 101 -25.43 13.92 4.17
N THR A 102 -26.55 14.27 3.52
CA THR A 102 -27.84 14.47 4.20
C THR A 102 -28.32 13.17 4.86
N ALA A 103 -28.21 12.03 4.17
CA ALA A 103 -28.58 10.73 4.73
C ALA A 103 -27.75 10.39 5.97
N LEU A 104 -26.42 10.57 5.92
CA LEU A 104 -25.54 10.30 7.05
C LEU A 104 -25.76 11.29 8.20
N ALA A 105 -26.04 12.56 7.92
CA ALA A 105 -26.34 13.58 8.93
C ALA A 105 -27.64 13.29 9.69
N SER A 106 -28.66 12.74 9.01
CA SER A 106 -29.91 12.31 9.65
C SER A 106 -29.76 11.08 10.55
N CYS A 107 -28.64 10.37 10.49
CA CYS A 107 -28.40 9.18 11.27
C CYS A 107 -27.95 9.50 12.72
N PRO A 108 -28.38 8.70 13.71
CA PRO A 108 -27.87 8.79 15.07
C PRO A 108 -26.35 8.53 15.12
N ALA A 109 -25.67 9.13 16.10
CA ALA A 109 -24.22 9.04 16.29
C ALA A 109 -23.61 7.63 16.15
N PRO A 110 -24.17 6.55 16.75
CA PRO A 110 -23.60 5.20 16.60
C PRO A 110 -23.58 4.69 15.15
N LEU A 111 -24.56 5.06 14.31
CA LEU A 111 -24.57 4.67 12.90
C LEU A 111 -23.54 5.47 12.09
N ARG A 112 -23.30 6.74 12.45
CA ARG A 112 -22.23 7.56 11.87
C ARG A 112 -20.84 6.97 12.17
N THR A 113 -20.61 6.52 13.41
CA THR A 113 -19.35 5.85 13.77
C THR A 113 -19.15 4.52 13.06
N ARG A 114 -20.21 3.71 12.93
CA ARG A 114 -20.14 2.44 12.17
C ARG A 114 -19.85 2.67 10.70
N PHE A 115 -20.45 3.72 10.11
CA PHE A 115 -20.18 4.11 8.74
C PHE A 115 -18.71 4.48 8.55
N SER A 116 -18.17 5.38 9.38
CA SER A 116 -16.77 5.80 9.27
C SER A 116 -15.81 4.63 9.46
N LEU A 117 -16.05 3.75 10.43
CA LEU A 117 -15.26 2.53 10.63
C LEU A 117 -15.28 1.60 9.41
N ALA A 118 -16.46 1.31 8.86
CA ALA A 118 -16.60 0.32 7.79
C ALA A 118 -16.12 0.82 6.42
N TRP A 119 -16.31 2.11 6.13
CA TRP A 119 -16.13 2.68 4.79
C TRP A 119 -14.95 3.63 4.66
N VAL A 120 -14.45 4.19 5.77
CA VAL A 120 -13.27 5.07 5.77
C VAL A 120 -12.07 4.34 6.35
N TRP A 121 -12.17 3.83 7.58
CA TRP A 121 -11.03 3.29 8.31
C TRP A 121 -10.68 1.84 7.95
N ALA A 122 -11.67 0.96 7.79
CA ALA A 122 -11.43 -0.44 7.43
C ALA A 122 -10.67 -0.62 6.11
N PRO A 123 -11.05 0.02 4.98
CA PRO A 123 -10.27 -0.13 3.75
C PRO A 123 -8.85 0.44 3.87
N LEU A 124 -8.64 1.52 4.62
CA LEU A 124 -7.29 2.04 4.90
C LEU A 124 -6.48 1.05 5.71
N ALA A 125 -7.05 0.47 6.77
CA ALA A 125 -6.39 -0.53 7.59
C ALA A 125 -5.98 -1.75 6.76
N LEU A 126 -6.85 -2.21 5.85
CA LEU A 126 -6.53 -3.29 4.92
C LEU A 126 -5.36 -2.93 4.00
N VAL A 127 -5.32 -1.71 3.44
CA VAL A 127 -4.22 -1.23 2.60
C VAL A 127 -2.92 -1.15 3.39
N VAL A 128 -2.95 -0.63 4.63
CA VAL A 128 -1.78 -0.55 5.49
C VAL A 128 -1.25 -1.95 5.79
N LEU A 129 -2.10 -2.88 6.22
CA LEU A 129 -1.71 -4.27 6.49
C LEU A 129 -1.18 -4.97 5.23
N ALA A 130 -1.79 -4.72 4.08
CA ALA A 130 -1.33 -5.26 2.80
C ALA A 130 0.05 -4.72 2.41
N ALA A 131 0.27 -3.41 2.57
CA ALA A 131 1.55 -2.77 2.31
C ALA A 131 2.63 -3.25 3.29
N THR A 132 2.32 -3.35 4.59
CA THR A 132 3.22 -3.91 5.60
C THR A 132 3.62 -5.34 5.24
N SER A 133 2.65 -6.17 4.81
CA SER A 133 2.94 -7.54 4.37
C SER A 133 3.83 -7.56 3.12
N ALA A 134 3.63 -6.65 2.16
CA ALA A 134 4.51 -6.53 0.99
C ALA A 134 5.94 -6.10 1.40
N PHE A 135 6.07 -5.20 2.37
CA PHE A 135 7.36 -4.81 2.96
C PHE A 135 8.03 -5.98 3.67
N SER A 136 7.29 -6.81 4.41
CA SER A 136 7.83 -8.04 5.01
C SER A 136 8.34 -9.01 3.95
N ALA A 137 7.62 -9.19 2.84
CA ALA A 137 8.12 -9.99 1.73
C ALA A 137 9.41 -9.40 1.11
N ALA A 138 9.48 -8.08 0.97
CA ALA A 138 10.69 -7.38 0.51
C ALA A 138 11.86 -7.54 1.50
N TYR A 139 11.60 -7.56 2.80
CA TYR A 139 12.60 -7.81 3.83
C TYR A 139 13.25 -9.18 3.65
N PHE A 140 12.48 -10.27 3.56
CA PHE A 140 13.03 -11.60 3.34
C PHE A 140 13.80 -11.71 2.02
N PHE A 141 13.38 -10.96 0.99
CA PHE A 141 14.09 -10.89 -0.28
C PHE A 141 15.45 -10.18 -0.15
N VAL A 142 15.49 -9.00 0.49
CA VAL A 142 16.74 -8.26 0.72
C VAL A 142 17.69 -9.03 1.63
N ASP A 143 17.16 -9.64 2.69
CA ASP A 143 17.92 -10.50 3.62
C ASP A 143 18.54 -11.70 2.90
N ALA A 144 17.80 -12.35 2.00
CA ALA A 144 18.32 -13.44 1.17
C ALA A 144 19.48 -12.99 0.26
N VAL A 145 19.42 -11.79 -0.29
CA VAL A 145 20.50 -11.21 -1.12
C VAL A 145 21.73 -10.92 -0.26
N LEU A 146 21.55 -10.31 0.92
CA LEU A 146 22.64 -10.00 1.84
C LEU A 146 23.32 -11.25 2.41
N ALA A 147 22.53 -12.30 2.68
CA ALA A 147 23.05 -13.62 3.09
C ALA A 147 23.69 -14.41 1.94
N GLY A 148 23.77 -13.87 0.73
CA GLY A 148 24.35 -14.55 -0.44
C GLY A 148 23.59 -15.82 -0.84
N GLY A 149 22.29 -15.91 -0.51
CA GLY A 149 21.46 -17.08 -0.77
C GLY A 149 21.61 -18.22 0.24
N LEU A 150 22.44 -18.06 1.29
CA LEU A 150 22.60 -19.05 2.38
C LEU A 150 21.47 -18.95 3.41
N ILE A 151 20.23 -19.07 2.94
CA ILE A 151 19.02 -18.98 3.76
C ILE A 151 18.35 -20.35 3.93
N GLY A 152 17.75 -20.59 5.09
CA GLY A 152 16.98 -21.80 5.35
C GLY A 152 15.64 -21.80 4.58
N TRP A 153 15.04 -22.98 4.40
CA TRP A 153 13.74 -23.16 3.71
C TRP A 153 12.58 -22.36 4.32
N ALA A 154 12.70 -21.91 5.56
CA ALA A 154 11.69 -21.09 6.22
C ALA A 154 11.55 -19.70 5.56
N HIS A 155 12.65 -19.08 5.10
CA HIS A 155 12.65 -17.77 4.45
C HIS A 155 11.74 -17.68 3.22
N PRO A 156 11.87 -18.53 2.19
CA PRO A 156 11.00 -18.47 1.01
C PRO A 156 9.54 -18.78 1.36
N LEU A 157 9.28 -19.65 2.35
CA LEU A 157 7.92 -19.94 2.81
C LEU A 157 7.28 -18.71 3.47
N TYR A 158 8.00 -18.00 4.34
CA TYR A 158 7.52 -16.75 4.93
C TYR A 158 7.29 -15.68 3.88
N ALA A 159 8.23 -15.50 2.95
CA ALA A 159 8.07 -14.56 1.84
C ALA A 159 6.80 -14.85 1.03
N LEU A 160 6.56 -16.09 0.62
CA LEU A 160 5.35 -16.51 -0.10
C LEU A 160 4.07 -16.29 0.72
N GLY A 161 4.12 -16.57 2.02
CA GLY A 161 3.01 -16.28 2.94
C GLY A 161 2.65 -14.80 2.95
N PHE A 162 3.65 -13.92 3.11
CA PHE A 162 3.46 -12.48 3.11
C PHE A 162 2.98 -11.93 1.76
N VAL A 163 3.49 -12.46 0.63
CA VAL A 163 2.99 -12.12 -0.71
C VAL A 163 1.51 -12.48 -0.82
N THR A 164 1.13 -13.69 -0.41
CA THR A 164 -0.25 -14.17 -0.50
C THR A 164 -1.19 -13.32 0.35
N VAL A 165 -0.80 -13.03 1.61
CA VAL A 165 -1.56 -12.16 2.51
C VAL A 165 -1.72 -10.77 1.93
N SER A 166 -0.63 -10.16 1.45
CA SER A 166 -0.66 -8.82 0.85
C SER A 166 -1.62 -8.74 -0.34
N VAL A 167 -1.50 -9.67 -1.28
CA VAL A 167 -2.33 -9.71 -2.49
C VAL A 167 -3.81 -9.93 -2.15
N VAL A 168 -4.12 -10.81 -1.19
CA VAL A 168 -5.50 -11.03 -0.74
C VAL A 168 -6.06 -9.77 -0.07
N LEU A 169 -5.31 -9.13 0.82
CA LEU A 169 -5.74 -7.91 1.50
C LEU A 169 -5.97 -6.76 0.51
N PHE A 170 -5.08 -6.54 -0.46
CA PHE A 170 -5.29 -5.54 -1.50
C PHE A 170 -6.53 -5.84 -2.35
N ARG A 171 -6.77 -7.10 -2.70
CA ARG A 171 -7.97 -7.51 -3.45
C ARG A 171 -9.25 -7.19 -2.68
N VAL A 172 -9.29 -7.50 -1.38
CA VAL A 172 -10.44 -7.22 -0.52
C VAL A 172 -10.63 -5.71 -0.33
N ALA A 173 -9.53 -4.95 -0.20
CA ALA A 173 -9.59 -3.50 -0.10
C ALA A 173 -10.12 -2.85 -1.40
N ALA A 174 -9.76 -3.41 -2.57
CA ALA A 174 -10.08 -2.87 -3.88
C ALA A 174 -11.57 -2.57 -4.07
N THR A 175 -12.45 -3.45 -3.58
CA THR A 175 -13.90 -3.28 -3.71
C THR A 175 -14.41 -2.05 -2.96
N ARG A 176 -13.84 -1.76 -1.78
CA ARG A 176 -14.23 -0.64 -0.93
C ARG A 176 -13.51 0.67 -1.28
N LEU A 177 -12.30 0.58 -1.82
CA LEU A 177 -11.52 1.74 -2.26
C LEU A 177 -12.19 2.50 -3.41
N SER A 178 -13.00 1.82 -4.22
CA SER A 178 -13.77 2.45 -5.30
C SER A 178 -14.71 3.56 -4.81
N THR A 179 -15.28 3.41 -3.60
CA THR A 179 -16.19 4.38 -2.97
C THR A 179 -15.55 5.14 -1.81
N TRP A 180 -14.33 4.75 -1.39
CA TRP A 180 -13.65 5.30 -0.22
C TRP A 180 -13.53 6.82 -0.27
N ARG A 181 -13.14 7.38 -1.40
CA ARG A 181 -12.93 8.82 -1.56
C ARG A 181 -14.20 9.63 -1.27
N LEU A 182 -15.34 9.15 -1.76
CA LEU A 182 -16.65 9.75 -1.49
C LEU A 182 -17.03 9.56 -0.02
N ALA A 183 -16.88 8.34 0.51
CA ALA A 183 -17.22 8.03 1.89
C ALA A 183 -16.40 8.85 2.91
N ALA A 184 -15.10 9.04 2.65
CA ALA A 184 -14.21 9.86 3.48
C ALA A 184 -14.64 11.32 3.47
N SER A 185 -14.96 11.87 2.29
CA SER A 185 -15.43 13.25 2.16
C SER A 185 -16.76 13.47 2.87
N VAL A 186 -17.72 12.57 2.68
CA VAL A 186 -19.04 12.60 3.36
C VAL A 186 -18.89 12.46 4.88
N SER A 187 -18.02 11.54 5.34
CA SER A 187 -17.77 11.35 6.78
C SER A 187 -17.17 12.60 7.41
N ARG A 188 -16.29 13.31 6.70
CA ARG A 188 -15.67 14.55 7.19
C ARG A 188 -16.69 15.69 7.26
N GLU A 189 -17.45 15.92 6.18
CA GLU A 189 -18.51 16.94 6.13
C GLU A 189 -19.44 16.81 7.34
N VAL A 190 -19.91 15.59 7.63
CA VAL A 190 -20.91 15.34 8.68
C VAL A 190 -20.33 15.35 10.09
N ALA A 191 -19.03 15.05 10.27
CA ALA A 191 -18.40 14.98 11.58
C ALA A 191 -17.79 16.31 12.02
N GLU A 192 -17.10 17.00 11.11
CA GLU A 192 -16.26 18.16 11.42
C GLU A 192 -16.72 19.42 10.66
N GLY A 193 -17.43 19.27 9.55
CA GLY A 193 -17.57 20.33 8.56
C GLY A 193 -16.27 20.53 7.76
N TYR A 194 -16.34 21.26 6.65
CA TYR A 194 -15.15 21.71 5.91
C TYR A 194 -14.78 23.15 6.25
#